data_AF-A0A2S0NEC4-F1
#
_entry.id   AF-A0A2S0NEC4-F1
#
_cell.length_a   1.000
_cell.length_b   1.000
_cell.length_c   1.000
_cell.angle_alpha   90.00
_cell.angle_beta   90.00
_cell.angle_gamma   90.00
#
_symmetry.space_group_name_H-M   'P 1'
#
loop_
_entity.id
_entity.type
_entity.pdbx_description
1 polymer ?
#
loop_
_entity_poly.entity_id
_entity_poly.type
_entity_poly.pdbx_seq_one_letter_code
_entity_poly.pdbx_strand_id
1 'polypeptide(L)' 'MGPVGDAAAVVDPDLKVHGLEALRVADAAVMPTDCRANLHFTCVMIGEMAAKRMRTGR' A
#
# COMPACT_ATOMS: atom_id res chain seq x y z
N MET A 1 -1.75 5.27 3.59
CA MET A 1 -0.75 4.41 4.25
C MET A 1 -0.07 5.19 5.36
N GLY A 2 0.25 4.58 6.49
CA GLY A 2 0.90 5.24 7.63
C GLY A 2 1.37 4.25 8.70
N PRO A 3 2.03 4.74 9.77
CA PRO A 3 2.48 3.88 10.87
C PRO A 3 1.30 3.29 11.66
N VAL A 4 1.54 2.17 12.34
CA VAL A 4 0.58 1.60 13.28
C VAL A 4 0.30 2.62 14.39
N GLY A 5 -0.99 2.92 14.61
CA GLY A 5 -1.44 3.93 15.59
C GLY A 5 -1.76 5.30 14.99
N ASP A 6 -1.46 5.54 13.71
CA ASP A 6 -2.01 6.68 12.99
C ASP A 6 -3.50 6.46 12.71
N ALA A 7 -4.36 7.25 13.36
CA ALA A 7 -5.81 7.14 13.25
C ALA A 7 -6.34 7.43 11.84
N ALA A 8 -5.57 8.12 10.98
CA ALA A 8 -5.92 8.38 9.60
C ALA A 8 -5.43 7.29 8.63
N ALA A 9 -4.62 6.34 9.08
CA ALA A 9 -4.02 5.31 8.25
C ALA A 9 -4.77 3.97 8.29
N VAL A 10 -5.16 3.47 7.12
CA VAL A 10 -5.85 2.17 6.97
C VAL A 10 -4.88 1.01 6.74
N VAL A 11 -3.74 1.28 6.10
CA VAL A 11 -2.72 0.26 5.79
C VAL A 11 -1.33 0.69 6.25
N ASP A 12 -0.50 -0.30 6.56
CA ASP A 12 0.91 -0.12 6.91
C ASP A 12 1.80 0.04 5.65
N PRO A 13 3.11 0.33 5.82
CA PRO A 13 4.05 0.43 4.69
C PRO A 13 4.24 -0.85 3.85
N ASP A 14 3.81 -2.00 4.36
CA ASP A 14 3.80 -3.29 3.68
C ASP A 14 2.42 -3.62 3.06
N LEU A 15 1.54 -2.62 2.98
CA LEU A 15 0.20 -2.67 2.39
C LEU A 15 -0.81 -3.54 3.17
N LYS A 16 -0.47 -3.97 4.38
CA LYS A 16 -1.35 -4.79 5.22
C LYS A 16 -2.38 -3.90 5.90
N VAL A 17 -3.63 -4.35 5.90
CA VAL A 17 -4.73 -3.62 6.55
C VAL A 17 -4.57 -3.71 8.06
N HIS A 18 -4.61 -2.56 8.74
CA HIS A 18 -4.51 -2.51 10.18
C HIS A 18 -5.64 -3.32 10.85
N GLY A 19 -5.27 -4.18 11.81
CA GLY A 19 -6.23 -5.00 12.57
C GLY A 19 -6.81 -6.21 11.83
N LEU A 20 -6.40 -6.46 10.59
CA LEU A 20 -6.82 -7.63 9.82
C LEU A 20 -5.62 -8.45 9.35
N GLU A 21 -5.77 -9.77 9.42
CA GLU A 21 -4.78 -10.71 8.92
C GLU A 21 -5.06 -11.05 7.46
N ALA A 22 -4.00 -11.41 6.72
CA ALA A 22 -4.05 -11.89 5.33
C ALA A 22 -4.75 -10.95 4.31
N LEU A 23 -5.05 -9.70 4.66
CA LEU A 23 -5.66 -8.71 3.77
C LEU A 23 -4.68 -7.57 3.44
N ARG A 24 -4.60 -7.22 2.15
CA ARG A 24 -3.80 -6.11 1.65
C ARG A 24 -4.57 -5.28 0.64
N VAL A 25 -4.20 -4.02 0.49
CA VAL A 25 -4.71 -3.11 -0.55
C VAL A 25 -3.52 -2.63 -1.38
N ALA A 26 -3.58 -2.77 -2.71
CA ALA A 26 -2.51 -2.38 -3.62
C ALA A 26 -3.08 -1.60 -4.81
N ASP A 27 -3.46 -0.35 -4.54
CA ASP A 27 -4.12 0.55 -5.50
C ASP A 27 -3.68 2.01 -5.27
N ALA A 28 -4.36 2.96 -5.90
CA ALA A 28 -4.14 4.39 -5.67
C ALA A 28 -4.48 4.84 -4.24
N ALA A 29 -5.44 4.21 -3.57
CA ALA A 29 -5.97 4.64 -2.28
C ALA A 29 -4.95 4.49 -1.14
N VAL A 30 -3.89 3.70 -1.33
CA VAL A 30 -2.83 3.58 -0.32
C VAL A 30 -1.88 4.77 -0.29
N MET A 31 -1.82 5.58 -1.36
CA MET A 31 -0.92 6.73 -1.44
C MET A 31 -1.25 7.73 -0.32
N PRO A 32 -0.28 8.10 0.55
CA PRO A 32 -0.52 9.10 1.60
C PRO A 32 -0.87 10.48 1.04
N THR A 33 -0.28 10.82 -0.10
CA THR A 33 -0.52 12.04 -0.86
C THR A 33 -0.45 11.73 -2.35
N ASP A 34 -1.06 12.57 -3.18
CA ASP A 34 -0.89 12.56 -4.63
C ASP A 34 0.61 12.56 -5.04
N CYS A 35 0.93 11.87 -6.13
CA CYS A 35 2.29 11.76 -6.67
C CYS A 35 2.69 12.90 -7.62
N ARG A 36 1.81 13.90 -7.84
CA ARG A 36 1.98 15.05 -8.74
C ARG A 36 2.32 14.64 -10.17
N ALA A 37 1.74 13.52 -10.60
CA ALA A 37 1.93 12.95 -11.92
C ALA A 37 0.68 12.16 -12.34
N ASN A 38 0.69 11.61 -13.55
CA ASN A 38 -0.35 10.67 -13.94
C ASN A 38 -0.29 9.41 -13.08
N LEU A 39 -1.42 9.02 -12.51
CA LEU A 39 -1.52 7.93 -11.53
C LEU A 39 -1.20 6.55 -12.10
N HIS A 40 -1.33 6.34 -13.41
CA HIS A 40 -1.28 5.01 -14.01
C HIS A 40 0.02 4.27 -13.67
N PHE A 41 1.18 4.89 -13.95
CA PHE A 41 2.47 4.25 -13.69
C PHE A 41 2.75 4.08 -12.19
N THR A 42 2.31 5.01 -11.36
CA THR A 42 2.44 4.88 -9.90
C THR A 42 1.62 3.69 -9.39
N CYS A 43 0.38 3.51 -9.87
CA CYS A 43 -0.45 2.36 -9.51
C CYS A 43 0.14 1.03 -10.00
N VAL A 44 0.65 0.98 -11.24
CA VAL A 44 1.35 -0.20 -11.76
C VAL A 44 2.56 -0.54 -10.87
N MET A 45 3.36 0.46 -10.48
CA MET A 45 4.50 0.25 -9.59
C MET A 45 4.08 -0.28 -8.22
N ILE A 46 3.01 0.25 -7.63
CA ILE A 46 2.46 -0.24 -6.34
C ILE A 46 2.12 -1.73 -6.44
N GLY A 47 1.42 -2.14 -7.51
CA GLY A 47 1.10 -3.54 -7.78
C GLY A 47 2.33 -4.43 -7.92
N GLU A 48 3.32 -3.99 -8.71
CA GLU A 48 4.59 -4.71 -8.90
C GLU A 48 5.36 -4.89 -7.59
N MET A 49 5.45 -3.84 -6.77
CA MET A 49 6.12 -3.91 -5.48
C MET A 49 5.37 -4.81 -4.49
N ALA A 50 4.04 -4.76 -4.48
CA ALA A 50 3.21 -5.66 -3.68
C ALA A 50 3.46 -7.13 -4.08
N ALA A 51 3.38 -7.44 -5.38
CA ALA A 51 3.62 -8.78 -5.90
C ALA A 51 5.03 -9.27 -5.57
N LYS A 52 6.05 -8.43 -5.73
CA LYS A 52 7.44 -8.75 -5.37
C LYS A 52 7.56 -9.09 -3.89
N ARG A 53 7.04 -8.26 -3.00
CA ARG A 53 7.10 -8.47 -1.54
C ARG A 53 6.39 -9.76 -1.11
N MET A 54 5.20 -10.00 -1.67
CA MET A 54 4.42 -11.22 -1.42
C MET A 54 5.17 -12.48 -1.87
N ARG A 55 5.82 -12.46 -3.03
CA ARG A 55 6.66 -13.59 -3.49
C ARG A 55 7.87 -13.85 -2.57
N THR A 56 8.44 -12.80 -1.98
CA THR A 56 9.59 -12.90 -1.08
C THR A 56 9.23 -13.18 0.38
N GLY A 57 7.94 -13.36 0.71
CA GLY A 57 7.50 -13.65 2.08
C GLY A 57 7.59 -12.46 3.04
N ARG A 58 7.50 -11.23 2.53
CA ARG A 58 7.51 -9.99 3.32
C ARG A 58 6.10 -9.38 3.42
#